data_AF-A0A194QLC9-F1
#
_entry.id   AF-A0A194QLC9-F1
#
_cell.length_a   1.000
_cell.length_b   1.000
_cell.length_c   1.000
_cell.angle_alpha   90.00
_cell.angle_beta   90.00
_cell.angle_gamma   90.00
#
_symmetry.space_group_name_H-M   'P 1'
#
loop_
_entity.id
_entity.type
_entity.pdbx_description
1 polymer ?
#
loop_
_entity_poly.entity_id
_entity_poly.type
_entity_poly.pdbx_seq_one_letter_code
_entity_poly.pdbx_strand_id
1 'polypeptide(L)'
;MLHGVATAVVTRFYRCYNTLVPMLQHISTDGHQQNIFFRNDYKYIEETRSFYKIHTMYRSWEKAKIKCSLEGASLFYAEDENEVDMVLAHLNNTQPTFVSVYVGISSHLAKGVFKTVDGVAVRDVYNVWGPGEPNDNNGEENCVILRSDGTLNDEKCSNKFPFICKKTLQSLKWNEECNTPYLDYKYNVDLARCYKFHLHPLTWRDAVEACDAELAYLTIINSQQEAAHLVNITASAPKDEVHGSYLRGAVHLGFNYDKIKQDWRTFTGMFFSKPPLSQLTFTRDTLKEAGYAAWGGGQPDGGENERCGSMFYDGSLNDIGCDTHRCFFICEKENETPSLVDDKINEV
;
A
#
# COMPACT_ATOMS: atom_id res chain seq x y z
N MET A 1 18.52 -41.12 63.55
CA MET A 1 19.75 -41.19 62.74
C MET A 1 19.66 -42.43 61.85
N LEU A 2 20.09 -42.27 60.59
CA LEU A 2 20.34 -43.30 59.55
C LEU A 2 19.09 -43.91 58.89
N HIS A 3 18.65 -43.37 57.73
CA HIS A 3 19.08 -43.64 56.33
C HIS A 3 18.58 -45.02 55.86
N GLY A 4 17.95 -45.23 54.70
CA GLY A 4 17.60 -44.45 53.51
C GLY A 4 16.87 -45.41 52.55
N VAL A 5 15.91 -44.90 51.78
CA VAL A 5 14.91 -45.66 51.02
C VAL A 5 15.46 -46.18 49.68
N ALA A 6 15.10 -47.42 49.35
CA ALA A 6 15.35 -48.10 48.09
C ALA A 6 14.29 -47.75 47.03
N THR A 7 14.67 -47.67 45.74
CA THR A 7 14.08 -48.47 44.64
C THR A 7 14.68 -48.09 43.28
N ALA A 8 14.90 -49.10 42.45
CA ALA A 8 15.22 -49.01 41.01
C ALA A 8 13.94 -49.15 40.15
N VAL A 9 14.00 -48.79 38.85
CA VAL A 9 13.47 -49.53 37.66
C VAL A 9 13.46 -48.65 36.37
N VAL A 10 14.39 -48.96 35.43
CA VAL A 10 14.26 -49.36 33.99
C VAL A 10 13.50 -48.51 32.91
N THR A 11 14.27 -48.03 31.89
CA THR A 11 13.98 -47.75 30.42
C THR A 11 12.86 -46.77 29.99
N ARG A 12 12.82 -46.08 28.81
CA ARG A 12 13.37 -46.25 27.43
C ARG A 12 13.22 -44.94 26.58
N PHE A 13 14.01 -44.80 25.49
CA PHE A 13 13.85 -44.02 24.22
C PHE A 13 13.18 -42.63 24.15
N TYR A 14 13.93 -41.62 23.64
CA TYR A 14 13.41 -40.61 22.70
C TYR A 14 14.39 -40.30 21.56
N ARG A 15 13.81 -40.09 20.38
CA ARG A 15 14.42 -40.04 19.04
C ARG A 15 15.23 -38.75 18.79
N CYS A 16 16.38 -38.86 18.14
CA CYS A 16 16.99 -37.74 17.40
C CYS A 16 16.24 -37.56 16.08
N TYR A 17 15.53 -36.45 15.92
CA TYR A 17 15.16 -35.95 14.59
C TYR A 17 16.22 -34.92 14.18
N ASN A 18 16.99 -35.31 13.16
CA ASN A 18 17.85 -34.43 12.40
C ASN A 18 16.94 -33.64 11.45
N THR A 19 16.71 -32.35 11.70
CA THR A 19 16.13 -31.44 10.71
C THR A 19 17.19 -30.43 10.31
N LEU A 20 17.71 -30.60 9.09
CA LEU A 20 18.49 -29.61 8.36
C LEU A 20 17.61 -28.37 8.18
N VAL A 21 17.91 -27.30 8.91
CA VAL A 21 17.49 -25.94 8.55
C VAL A 21 18.39 -25.53 7.38
N PRO A 22 17.87 -25.13 6.21
CA PRO A 22 18.73 -24.63 5.15
C PRO A 22 19.37 -23.33 5.63
N MET A 23 20.71 -23.36 5.75
CA MET A 23 21.55 -22.20 6.00
C MET A 23 21.26 -21.12 4.95
N LEU A 24 21.03 -19.89 5.42
CA LEU A 24 21.15 -18.67 4.62
C LEU A 24 22.49 -18.72 3.87
N GLN A 25 22.44 -18.82 2.54
CA GLN A 25 23.62 -18.64 1.72
C GLN A 25 23.97 -17.15 1.69
N HIS A 26 24.95 -16.78 2.50
CA HIS A 26 25.59 -15.48 2.43
C HIS A 26 26.58 -15.48 1.25
N ILE A 27 26.27 -14.72 0.21
CA ILE A 27 27.28 -14.32 -0.78
C ILE A 27 27.52 -12.83 -0.57
N SER A 28 28.67 -12.51 0.02
CA SER A 28 29.19 -11.16 0.18
C SER A 28 30.27 -10.93 -0.88
N THR A 29 30.04 -9.93 -1.73
CA THR A 29 31.08 -9.14 -2.36
C THR A 29 30.59 -7.70 -2.37
N ASP A 30 31.28 -6.84 -1.61
CA ASP A 30 31.03 -5.40 -1.37
C ASP A 30 29.90 -5.00 -0.40
N GLY A 31 30.22 -5.05 0.90
CA GLY A 31 30.11 -3.90 1.83
C GLY A 31 28.75 -3.28 2.19
N HIS A 32 27.65 -3.59 1.52
CA HIS A 32 26.30 -3.21 1.92
C HIS A 32 25.44 -4.47 2.00
N GLN A 33 25.03 -4.86 3.22
CA GLN A 33 23.93 -5.81 3.39
C GLN A 33 22.67 -5.18 2.77
N GLN A 34 22.38 -5.50 1.51
CA GLN A 34 21.06 -5.22 0.96
C GLN A 34 20.08 -6.16 1.65
N ASN A 35 19.40 -5.66 2.67
CA ASN A 35 18.21 -6.33 3.19
C ASN A 35 17.20 -6.39 2.03
N ILE A 36 16.93 -7.59 1.52
CA ILE A 36 15.96 -7.82 0.45
C ILE A 36 14.56 -7.58 1.04
N PHE A 37 14.13 -6.33 0.97
CA PHE A 37 12.91 -5.87 1.60
C PHE A 37 12.28 -4.76 0.75
N PHE A 38 10.95 -4.77 0.63
CA PHE A 38 10.19 -3.69 -0.01
C PHE A 38 9.06 -3.24 0.90
N ARG A 39 8.13 -4.15 1.19
CA ARG A 39 7.00 -3.98 2.10
C ARG A 39 6.66 -5.32 2.72
N ASN A 40 6.13 -5.31 3.94
CA ASN A 40 5.74 -6.54 4.65
C ASN A 40 4.59 -7.31 3.97
N ASP A 41 3.78 -6.63 3.17
CA ASP A 41 2.63 -7.18 2.46
C ASP A 41 2.96 -7.64 1.03
N TYR A 42 4.25 -7.67 0.66
CA TYR A 42 4.73 -8.21 -0.61
C TYR A 42 5.60 -9.44 -0.37
N LYS A 43 5.41 -10.48 -1.21
CA LYS A 43 6.22 -11.69 -1.22
C LYS A 43 7.38 -11.53 -2.21
N TYR A 44 8.62 -11.64 -1.72
CA TYR A 44 9.78 -11.80 -2.58
C TYR A 44 9.84 -13.23 -3.16
N ILE A 45 10.08 -13.33 -4.47
CA ILE A 45 10.38 -14.56 -5.20
C ILE A 45 11.80 -14.40 -5.75
N GLU A 46 12.69 -15.33 -5.39
CA GLU A 46 14.13 -15.21 -5.65
C GLU A 46 14.46 -15.42 -7.13
N GLU A 47 13.79 -16.39 -7.75
CA GLU A 47 13.95 -16.80 -9.15
C GLU A 47 13.67 -15.64 -10.12
N THR A 48 12.71 -14.78 -9.78
CA THR A 48 12.32 -13.61 -10.59
C THR A 48 12.92 -12.31 -10.07
N ARG A 49 13.66 -12.36 -8.94
CA ARG A 49 14.24 -11.21 -8.23
C ARG A 49 13.25 -10.07 -8.05
N SER A 50 12.01 -10.41 -7.70
CA SER A 50 10.89 -9.47 -7.67
C SER A 50 9.96 -9.73 -6.49
N PHE A 51 9.26 -8.68 -6.09
CA PHE A 51 8.26 -8.67 -5.04
C PHE A 51 6.87 -8.64 -5.64
N TYR A 52 5.96 -9.49 -5.15
CA TYR A 52 4.60 -9.61 -5.64
C TYR A 52 3.57 -9.46 -4.53
N LYS A 53 2.45 -8.82 -4.84
CA LYS A 53 1.28 -8.78 -3.96
C LYS A 53 0.03 -9.09 -4.75
N ILE A 54 -0.74 -10.08 -4.28
CA ILE A 54 -2.04 -10.44 -4.83
C ILE A 54 -3.10 -9.61 -4.10
N HIS A 55 -3.77 -8.74 -4.83
CA HIS A 55 -4.90 -7.97 -4.33
C HIS A 55 -6.20 -8.75 -4.53
N THR A 56 -6.87 -9.05 -3.43
CA THR A 56 -8.12 -9.84 -3.41
C THR A 56 -9.37 -8.99 -3.64
N MET A 57 -9.26 -7.66 -3.51
CA MET A 57 -10.36 -6.75 -3.81
C MET A 57 -10.47 -6.49 -5.31
N TYR A 58 -11.61 -6.84 -5.88
CA TYR A 58 -11.85 -6.79 -7.31
C TYR A 58 -11.93 -5.32 -7.78
N ARG A 59 -11.11 -4.94 -8.76
CA ARG A 59 -11.06 -3.57 -9.31
C ARG A 59 -11.09 -3.62 -10.84
N SER A 60 -11.54 -2.53 -11.46
CA SER A 60 -11.32 -2.32 -12.89
C SER A 60 -9.82 -2.20 -13.18
N TRP A 61 -9.42 -2.47 -14.43
CA TRP A 61 -8.00 -2.49 -14.80
C TRP A 61 -7.29 -1.17 -14.47
N GLU A 62 -7.92 -0.03 -14.78
CA GLU A 62 -7.34 1.29 -14.49
C GLU A 62 -7.18 1.53 -12.97
N LYS A 63 -8.16 1.11 -12.17
CA LYS A 63 -8.08 1.23 -10.70
C LYS A 63 -7.05 0.25 -10.10
N ALA A 64 -6.85 -0.92 -10.70
CA ALA A 64 -5.78 -1.85 -10.33
C ALA A 64 -4.39 -1.27 -10.63
N LYS A 65 -4.21 -0.69 -11.83
CA LYS A 65 -2.98 0.00 -12.23
C LYS A 65 -2.63 1.14 -11.28
N ILE A 66 -3.60 2.00 -10.96
CA ILE A 66 -3.42 3.10 -10.01
C ILE A 66 -3.05 2.56 -8.62
N LYS A 67 -3.73 1.51 -8.13
CA LYS A 67 -3.41 0.93 -6.80
C LYS A 67 -1.97 0.41 -6.74
N CYS A 68 -1.50 -0.33 -7.74
CA CYS A 68 -0.11 -0.79 -7.75
C CYS A 68 0.89 0.37 -7.80
N SER A 69 0.59 1.42 -8.58
CA SER A 69 1.43 2.62 -8.66
C SER A 69 1.52 3.34 -7.31
N LEU A 70 0.41 3.50 -6.59
CA LEU A 70 0.38 4.13 -5.26
C LEU A 70 1.14 3.29 -4.23
N GLU A 71 1.21 1.97 -4.42
CA GLU A 71 2.01 1.09 -3.58
C GLU A 71 3.52 1.15 -3.86
N GLY A 72 3.96 1.95 -4.83
CA GLY A 72 5.36 2.04 -5.28
C GLY A 72 5.79 0.90 -6.22
N ALA A 73 4.81 0.15 -6.73
CA ALA A 73 4.94 -1.01 -7.61
C ALA A 73 4.30 -0.74 -8.98
N SER A 74 4.16 -1.77 -9.81
CA SER A 74 3.49 -1.71 -11.11
C SER A 74 2.52 -2.87 -11.26
N LEU A 75 1.48 -2.71 -12.08
CA LEU A 75 0.57 -3.82 -12.38
C LEU A 75 1.37 -4.91 -13.10
N PHE A 76 1.36 -6.12 -12.55
CA PHE A 76 2.21 -7.23 -12.98
C PHE A 76 1.93 -7.64 -14.41
N TYR A 77 2.97 -7.77 -15.23
CA TYR A 77 2.96 -8.60 -16.44
C TYR A 77 4.16 -9.55 -16.36
N ALA A 78 4.04 -10.71 -16.97
CA ALA A 78 5.12 -11.68 -17.02
C ALA A 78 6.12 -11.33 -18.12
N GLU A 79 7.41 -11.42 -17.82
CA GLU A 79 8.49 -11.27 -18.79
C GLU A 79 8.69 -12.57 -19.60
N ASP A 80 8.54 -13.72 -18.97
CA ASP A 80 8.74 -15.05 -19.57
C ASP A 80 7.87 -16.15 -18.94
N GLU A 81 7.96 -17.38 -19.47
CA GLU A 81 7.24 -18.57 -18.98
C GLU A 81 7.59 -18.90 -17.52
N ASN A 82 8.85 -18.75 -17.12
CA ASN A 82 9.29 -19.06 -15.77
C ASN A 82 8.65 -18.11 -14.74
N GLU A 83 8.53 -16.83 -15.06
CA GLU A 83 7.83 -15.88 -14.20
C GLU A 83 6.33 -16.21 -14.05
N VAL A 84 5.67 -16.66 -15.13
CA VAL A 84 4.29 -17.14 -15.06
C VAL A 84 4.16 -18.32 -14.10
N ASP A 85 5.01 -19.32 -14.22
CA ASP A 85 4.98 -20.51 -13.36
C ASP A 85 5.15 -20.14 -11.88
N MET A 86 6.11 -19.27 -11.57
CA MET A 86 6.35 -18.84 -10.18
C MET A 86 5.18 -18.04 -9.61
N VAL A 87 4.61 -17.12 -10.39
CA VAL A 87 3.47 -16.29 -9.97
C VAL A 87 2.20 -17.12 -9.83
N LEU A 88 1.93 -18.06 -10.74
CA LEU A 88 0.79 -18.97 -10.63
C LEU A 88 0.93 -19.93 -9.46
N ALA A 89 2.14 -20.44 -9.17
CA ALA A 89 2.38 -21.22 -7.97
C ALA A 89 2.08 -20.40 -6.71
N HIS A 90 2.50 -19.14 -6.66
CA HIS A 90 2.17 -18.23 -5.54
C HIS A 90 0.66 -17.96 -5.43
N LEU A 91 -0.01 -17.72 -6.56
CA LEU A 91 -1.45 -17.49 -6.63
C LEU A 91 -2.23 -18.72 -6.15
N ASN A 92 -1.92 -19.91 -6.66
CA ASN A 92 -2.59 -21.15 -6.29
C ASN A 92 -2.42 -21.50 -4.81
N ASN A 93 -1.23 -21.24 -4.24
CA ASN A 93 -0.96 -21.50 -2.83
C ASN A 93 -1.68 -20.56 -1.87
N THR A 94 -1.97 -19.32 -2.29
CA THR A 94 -2.53 -18.28 -1.40
C THR A 94 -4.00 -17.97 -1.68
N GLN A 95 -4.43 -18.08 -2.93
CA GLN A 95 -5.77 -17.77 -3.44
C GLN A 95 -6.24 -18.82 -4.47
N PRO A 96 -6.40 -20.10 -4.07
CA PRO A 96 -6.71 -21.21 -4.99
C PRO A 96 -8.05 -21.08 -5.74
N THR A 97 -8.92 -20.17 -5.33
CA THR A 97 -10.21 -19.92 -5.97
C THR A 97 -10.13 -18.89 -7.10
N PHE A 98 -9.00 -18.20 -7.26
CA PHE A 98 -8.84 -17.20 -8.31
C PHE A 98 -8.49 -17.88 -9.63
N VAL A 99 -9.43 -17.83 -10.57
CA VAL A 99 -9.28 -18.42 -11.92
C VAL A 99 -8.64 -17.45 -12.92
N SER A 100 -8.64 -16.15 -12.63
CA SER A 100 -8.05 -15.12 -13.48
C SER A 100 -7.70 -13.87 -12.67
N VAL A 101 -6.61 -13.20 -13.06
CA VAL A 101 -6.15 -11.94 -12.45
C VAL A 101 -5.83 -10.91 -13.53
N TYR A 102 -6.06 -9.63 -13.26
CA TYR A 102 -5.57 -8.59 -14.16
C TYR A 102 -4.05 -8.53 -14.17
N VAL A 103 -3.52 -8.37 -15.39
CA VAL A 103 -2.10 -8.10 -15.65
C VAL A 103 -1.91 -6.74 -16.30
N GLY A 104 -0.71 -6.20 -16.21
CA GLY A 104 -0.31 -4.87 -16.69
C GLY A 104 -0.16 -4.80 -18.19
N ILE A 105 -1.12 -5.32 -18.97
CA ILE A 105 -1.15 -5.26 -20.43
C ILE A 105 -2.50 -4.69 -20.88
N SER A 106 -2.47 -3.74 -21.81
CA SER A 106 -3.67 -3.14 -22.40
C SER A 106 -3.43 -2.66 -23.83
N SER A 107 -4.51 -2.45 -24.58
CA SER A 107 -4.51 -1.84 -25.92
C SER A 107 -5.07 -0.41 -25.93
N HIS A 108 -5.07 0.27 -24.78
CA HIS A 108 -5.61 1.64 -24.63
C HIS A 108 -5.00 2.68 -25.58
N LEU A 109 -3.73 2.52 -25.96
CA LEU A 109 -3.05 3.46 -26.84
C LEU A 109 -3.45 3.32 -28.31
N ALA A 110 -3.73 2.10 -28.75
CA ALA A 110 -4.19 1.79 -30.09
C ALA A 110 -4.91 0.44 -30.09
N LYS A 111 -6.16 0.43 -30.56
CA LYS A 111 -7.02 -0.76 -30.58
C LYS A 111 -6.31 -1.94 -31.26
N GLY A 112 -6.31 -3.10 -30.61
CA GLY A 112 -5.62 -4.32 -31.07
C GLY A 112 -4.09 -4.32 -30.91
N VAL A 113 -3.48 -3.23 -30.42
CA VAL A 113 -2.05 -3.13 -30.16
C VAL A 113 -1.80 -3.18 -28.65
N PHE A 114 -1.56 -4.38 -28.14
CA PHE A 114 -1.32 -4.61 -26.72
C PHE A 114 0.10 -4.21 -26.30
N LYS A 115 0.20 -3.43 -25.22
CA LYS A 115 1.44 -3.00 -24.58
C LYS A 115 1.38 -3.19 -23.08
N THR A 116 2.54 -3.43 -22.47
CA THR A 116 2.69 -3.48 -21.03
C THR A 116 2.52 -2.08 -20.43
N VAL A 117 2.34 -2.00 -19.10
CA VAL A 117 2.31 -0.73 -18.36
C VAL A 117 3.61 0.07 -18.47
N ASP A 118 4.71 -0.57 -18.86
CA ASP A 118 6.01 0.05 -19.13
C ASP A 118 6.19 0.45 -20.60
N GLY A 119 5.20 0.18 -21.45
CA GLY A 119 5.19 0.55 -22.86
C GLY A 119 5.85 -0.46 -23.80
N VAL A 120 6.29 -1.60 -23.29
CA VAL A 120 6.85 -2.72 -24.10
C VAL A 120 5.73 -3.39 -24.88
N ALA A 121 5.96 -3.77 -26.14
CA ALA A 121 4.94 -4.48 -26.91
C ALA A 121 4.76 -5.90 -26.38
N VAL A 122 3.52 -6.40 -26.32
CA VAL A 122 3.24 -7.73 -25.74
C VAL A 122 4.04 -8.85 -26.42
N ARG A 123 4.34 -8.72 -27.72
CA ARG A 123 5.11 -9.71 -28.50
C ARG A 123 6.56 -9.88 -28.03
N ASP A 124 7.09 -8.92 -27.28
CA ASP A 124 8.47 -8.88 -26.80
C ASP A 124 8.58 -9.37 -25.34
N VAL A 125 7.48 -9.83 -24.74
CA VAL A 125 7.37 -10.42 -23.39
C VAL A 125 6.52 -11.69 -23.45
N TYR A 126 6.16 -12.27 -22.31
CA TYR A 126 5.24 -13.42 -22.27
C TYR A 126 3.93 -13.13 -23.01
N ASN A 127 3.64 -13.91 -24.04
CA ASN A 127 2.55 -13.66 -24.99
C ASN A 127 1.78 -14.93 -25.39
N VAL A 128 1.68 -15.91 -24.48
CA VAL A 128 0.91 -17.14 -24.71
C VAL A 128 -0.58 -16.86 -24.50
N TRP A 129 -1.30 -16.64 -25.60
CA TRP A 129 -2.75 -16.40 -25.59
C TRP A 129 -3.55 -17.69 -25.47
N GLY A 130 -4.73 -17.60 -24.85
CA GLY A 130 -5.68 -18.69 -24.78
C GLY A 130 -6.20 -19.08 -26.18
N PRO A 131 -6.73 -20.30 -26.36
CA PRO A 131 -7.32 -20.69 -27.62
C PRO A 131 -8.43 -19.72 -28.06
N GLY A 132 -8.23 -19.06 -29.21
CA GLY A 132 -9.16 -18.06 -29.74
C GLY A 132 -8.90 -16.62 -29.32
N GLU A 133 -7.92 -16.37 -28.44
CA GLU A 133 -7.57 -15.03 -27.95
C GLU A 133 -6.39 -14.41 -28.70
N PRO A 134 -6.28 -13.06 -28.73
CA PRO A 134 -7.29 -12.11 -28.30
C PRO A 134 -8.47 -12.05 -29.28
N ASN A 135 -9.70 -12.03 -28.79
CA ASN A 135 -10.91 -12.11 -29.62
C ASN A 135 -11.64 -10.78 -29.80
N ASP A 136 -11.29 -9.77 -29.00
CA ASP A 136 -11.91 -8.45 -28.97
C ASP A 136 -13.45 -8.51 -28.89
N ASN A 137 -13.98 -9.22 -27.89
CA ASN A 137 -15.41 -9.49 -27.80
C ASN A 137 -16.23 -8.19 -27.81
N ASN A 138 -17.16 -8.08 -28.75
CA ASN A 138 -17.96 -6.88 -29.02
C ASN A 138 -17.16 -5.59 -29.28
N GLY A 139 -15.85 -5.67 -29.58
CA GLY A 139 -14.99 -4.51 -29.77
C GLY A 139 -14.60 -3.79 -28.47
N GLU A 140 -14.85 -4.38 -27.30
CA GLU A 140 -14.72 -3.71 -26.01
C GLU A 140 -13.56 -4.22 -25.15
N GLU A 141 -12.89 -5.29 -25.56
CA GLU A 141 -11.82 -5.93 -24.79
C GLU A 141 -10.49 -5.24 -25.07
N ASN A 142 -9.98 -4.53 -24.08
CA ASN A 142 -8.78 -3.69 -24.22
C ASN A 142 -7.78 -3.88 -23.09
N CYS A 143 -8.07 -4.76 -22.14
CA CYS A 143 -7.24 -5.05 -20.98
C CYS A 143 -7.03 -6.54 -20.87
N VAL A 144 -5.92 -6.99 -20.31
CA VAL A 144 -5.57 -8.42 -20.33
C VAL A 144 -5.64 -9.01 -18.92
N ILE A 145 -6.18 -10.21 -18.84
CA ILE A 145 -6.09 -11.08 -17.66
C ILE A 145 -5.13 -12.25 -17.93
N LEU A 146 -4.50 -12.75 -16.88
CA LEU A 146 -3.81 -14.04 -16.86
C LEU A 146 -4.75 -15.08 -16.24
N ARG A 147 -5.04 -16.16 -16.96
CA ARG A 147 -5.85 -17.29 -16.50
C ARG A 147 -5.01 -18.25 -15.66
N SER A 148 -5.66 -19.05 -14.82
CA SER A 148 -5.00 -20.02 -13.94
C SER A 148 -4.27 -21.15 -14.69
N ASP A 149 -4.54 -21.32 -15.98
CA ASP A 149 -3.83 -22.25 -16.88
C ASP A 149 -2.58 -21.63 -17.54
N GLY A 150 -2.24 -20.38 -17.20
CA GLY A 150 -1.09 -19.66 -17.75
C GLY A 150 -1.38 -18.86 -19.01
N THR A 151 -2.57 -18.97 -19.59
CA THR A 151 -2.88 -18.27 -20.85
C THR A 151 -3.40 -16.85 -20.63
N LEU A 152 -3.10 -15.96 -21.59
CA LEU A 152 -3.62 -14.59 -21.63
C LEU A 152 -5.01 -14.55 -22.29
N ASN A 153 -5.84 -13.61 -21.83
CA ASN A 153 -7.12 -13.28 -22.43
C ASN A 153 -7.35 -11.78 -22.41
N ASP A 154 -7.83 -11.20 -23.51
CA ASP A 154 -8.33 -9.84 -23.51
C ASP A 154 -9.73 -9.79 -22.90
N GLU A 155 -10.02 -8.67 -22.25
CA GLU A 155 -11.19 -8.51 -21.41
C GLU A 155 -11.58 -7.03 -21.36
N LYS A 156 -12.88 -6.79 -21.10
CA LYS A 156 -13.42 -5.45 -20.95
C LYS A 156 -12.83 -4.81 -19.69
N CYS A 157 -12.13 -3.69 -19.86
CA CYS A 157 -11.41 -3.01 -18.78
C CYS A 157 -12.29 -2.57 -17.59
N SER A 158 -13.60 -2.42 -17.81
CA SER A 158 -14.57 -2.07 -16.75
C SER A 158 -14.96 -3.24 -15.86
N ASN A 159 -14.73 -4.48 -16.31
CA ASN A 159 -14.94 -5.65 -15.48
C ASN A 159 -14.00 -5.60 -14.28
N LYS A 160 -14.39 -6.23 -13.18
CA LYS A 160 -13.61 -6.19 -11.95
C LYS A 160 -12.97 -7.54 -11.73
N PHE A 161 -11.66 -7.57 -11.53
CA PHE A 161 -10.88 -8.77 -11.24
C PHE A 161 -9.95 -8.54 -10.05
N PRO A 162 -9.52 -9.61 -9.35
CA PRO A 162 -8.31 -9.54 -8.54
C PRO A 162 -7.12 -9.22 -9.44
N PHE A 163 -6.02 -8.75 -8.87
CA PHE A 163 -4.87 -8.29 -9.64
C PHE A 163 -3.58 -8.48 -8.87
N ILE A 164 -2.46 -8.46 -9.59
CA ILE A 164 -1.13 -8.65 -9.01
C ILE A 164 -0.31 -7.38 -9.22
N CYS A 165 0.32 -6.89 -8.16
CA CYS A 165 1.34 -5.85 -8.26
C CYS A 165 2.73 -6.49 -8.22
N LYS A 166 3.65 -5.99 -9.04
CA LYS A 166 5.07 -6.41 -9.12
C LYS A 166 5.98 -5.22 -8.84
N LYS A 167 7.03 -5.45 -8.06
CA LYS A 167 8.16 -4.52 -7.87
C LYS A 167 9.45 -5.30 -8.06
N THR A 168 10.28 -4.92 -9.03
CA THR A 168 11.59 -5.58 -9.22
C THR A 168 12.58 -5.12 -8.17
N LEU A 169 13.46 -6.01 -7.70
CA LEU A 169 14.53 -5.64 -6.77
C LEU A 169 15.45 -4.57 -7.36
N GLN A 170 15.70 -4.61 -8.67
CA GLN A 170 16.52 -3.61 -9.38
C GLN A 170 15.92 -2.21 -9.38
N SER A 171 14.59 -2.07 -9.42
CA SER A 171 13.91 -0.77 -9.43
C SER A 171 13.62 -0.22 -8.03
N LEU A 172 13.98 -0.96 -6.98
CA LEU A 172 13.78 -0.54 -5.61
C LEU A 172 14.72 0.62 -5.27
N LYS A 173 14.13 1.68 -4.73
CA LYS A 173 14.85 2.83 -4.19
C LYS A 173 14.31 3.08 -2.78
N TRP A 174 15.17 3.52 -1.88
CA TRP A 174 14.83 3.73 -0.49
C TRP A 174 15.08 5.18 -0.07
N ASN A 175 14.12 5.74 0.65
CA ASN A 175 14.21 7.02 1.32
C ASN A 175 14.64 6.74 2.77
N GLU A 176 15.93 6.93 3.06
CA GLU A 176 16.51 6.69 4.38
C GLU A 176 15.95 7.63 5.46
N GLU A 177 15.68 8.90 5.11
CA GLU A 177 15.19 9.90 6.08
C GLU A 177 13.82 9.54 6.65
N CYS A 178 12.98 8.92 5.82
CA CYS A 178 11.61 8.51 6.16
C CYS A 178 11.43 7.00 6.30
N ASN A 179 12.53 6.26 6.20
CA ASN A 179 12.59 4.80 6.20
C ASN A 179 11.46 4.17 5.35
N THR A 180 11.47 4.46 4.05
CA THR A 180 10.33 4.10 3.18
C THR A 180 10.69 3.98 1.71
N PRO A 181 9.97 3.18 0.91
CA PRO A 181 10.25 3.12 -0.53
C PRO A 181 9.69 4.33 -1.31
N TYR A 182 9.00 5.26 -0.65
CA TYR A 182 8.41 6.45 -1.25
C TYR A 182 9.34 7.66 -1.13
N LEU A 183 9.98 8.02 -2.24
CA LEU A 183 11.05 9.04 -2.28
C LEU A 183 10.55 10.48 -2.06
N ASP A 184 9.26 10.74 -2.28
CA ASP A 184 8.69 12.08 -2.21
C ASP A 184 8.34 12.51 -0.79
N TYR A 185 8.34 11.58 0.18
CA TYR A 185 8.16 11.92 1.58
C TYR A 185 9.36 12.73 2.09
N LYS A 186 9.06 13.78 2.84
CA LYS A 186 10.07 14.66 3.46
C LYS A 186 9.96 14.57 4.97
N TYR A 187 11.09 14.29 5.62
CA TYR A 187 11.16 14.24 7.07
C TYR A 187 11.17 15.65 7.65
N ASN A 188 10.31 15.88 8.64
CA ASN A 188 10.33 17.06 9.47
C ASN A 188 10.92 16.68 10.83
N VAL A 189 12.09 17.23 11.14
CA VAL A 189 12.83 16.94 12.37
C VAL A 189 12.11 17.44 13.63
N ASP A 190 11.44 18.58 13.56
CA ASP A 190 10.79 19.18 14.71
C ASP A 190 9.51 18.42 15.11
N LEU A 191 8.83 17.85 14.12
CA LEU A 191 7.61 17.05 14.31
C LEU A 191 7.89 15.55 14.40
N ALA A 192 9.15 15.13 14.15
CA ALA A 192 9.58 13.74 14.10
C ALA A 192 8.74 12.84 13.16
N ARG A 193 8.24 13.41 12.05
CA ARG A 193 7.30 12.76 11.12
C ARG A 193 7.64 13.05 9.67
N CYS A 194 7.11 12.22 8.78
CA CYS A 194 7.29 12.38 7.34
C CYS A 194 6.00 12.77 6.67
N TYR A 195 6.07 13.74 5.76
CA TYR A 195 4.92 14.28 5.04
C TYR A 195 5.12 14.21 3.53
N LYS A 196 4.03 13.99 2.81
CA LYS A 196 3.99 14.06 1.34
C LYS A 196 2.75 14.83 0.89
N PHE A 197 2.96 15.88 0.10
CA PHE A 197 1.89 16.60 -0.57
C PHE A 197 1.57 15.94 -1.90
N HIS A 198 0.31 15.55 -2.10
CA HIS A 198 -0.14 14.91 -3.32
C HIS A 198 -0.77 15.91 -4.28
N LEU A 199 -0.16 16.05 -5.47
CA LEU A 199 -0.60 16.96 -6.53
C LEU A 199 -1.70 16.38 -7.43
N HIS A 200 -2.16 15.14 -7.18
CA HIS A 200 -3.27 14.57 -7.92
C HIS A 200 -4.56 14.69 -7.10
N PRO A 201 -5.51 15.57 -7.45
CA PRO A 201 -6.68 15.78 -6.62
C PRO A 201 -7.59 14.55 -6.57
N LEU A 202 -7.96 14.13 -5.36
CA LEU A 202 -8.81 12.96 -5.08
C LEU A 202 -9.99 13.32 -4.19
N THR A 203 -11.05 12.51 -4.20
CA THR A 203 -12.08 12.58 -3.16
C THR A 203 -11.46 12.20 -1.82
N TRP A 204 -12.11 12.55 -0.71
CA TRP A 204 -11.57 12.26 0.62
C TRP A 204 -11.33 10.75 0.81
N ARG A 205 -12.27 9.91 0.36
CA ARG A 205 -12.10 8.44 0.45
C ARG A 205 -10.95 7.92 -0.42
N ASP A 206 -10.84 8.40 -1.65
CA ASP A 206 -9.76 7.99 -2.54
C ASP A 206 -8.39 8.47 -1.99
N ALA A 207 -8.35 9.62 -1.31
CA ALA A 207 -7.15 10.14 -0.66
C ALA A 207 -6.75 9.31 0.57
N VAL A 208 -7.72 8.83 1.37
CA VAL A 208 -7.48 7.84 2.43
C VAL A 208 -6.86 6.57 1.84
N GLU A 209 -7.46 6.01 0.79
CA GLU A 209 -6.94 4.79 0.13
C GLU A 209 -5.52 5.02 -0.46
N ALA A 210 -5.22 6.23 -0.91
CA ALA A 210 -3.91 6.59 -1.44
C ALA A 210 -2.85 6.65 -0.35
N CYS A 211 -3.10 7.33 0.76
CA CYS A 211 -2.14 7.34 1.88
C CYS A 211 -1.95 5.95 2.49
N ASP A 212 -3.03 5.16 2.62
CA ASP A 212 -2.95 3.76 3.06
C ASP A 212 -2.10 2.90 2.11
N ALA A 213 -2.27 3.08 0.80
CA ALA A 213 -1.42 2.43 -0.20
C ALA A 213 0.07 2.77 0.00
N GLU A 214 0.38 3.95 0.55
CA GLU A 214 1.74 4.40 0.86
C GLU A 214 2.22 4.00 2.26
N LEU A 215 1.53 3.07 2.96
CA LEU A 215 1.81 2.72 4.36
C LEU A 215 1.84 3.95 5.28
N ALA A 216 0.95 4.89 4.99
CA ALA A 216 0.78 6.18 5.64
C ALA A 216 -0.71 6.42 5.91
N TYR A 217 -1.06 7.60 6.38
CA TYR A 217 -2.46 7.99 6.55
C TYR A 217 -2.64 9.47 6.23
N LEU A 218 -3.88 9.89 5.95
CA LEU A 218 -4.17 11.30 5.74
C LEU A 218 -3.79 12.09 6.98
N THR A 219 -3.09 13.21 6.80
CA THR A 219 -2.53 13.96 7.92
C THR A 219 -3.58 14.38 8.93
N ILE A 220 -3.31 14.11 10.20
CA ILE A 220 -4.06 14.55 11.37
C ILE A 220 -3.24 15.65 12.02
N ILE A 221 -3.83 16.82 12.21
CA ILE A 221 -3.12 17.92 12.89
C ILE A 221 -3.18 17.69 14.40
N ASN A 222 -2.01 17.55 15.03
CA ASN A 222 -1.86 17.28 16.45
C ASN A 222 -1.33 18.49 17.24
N SER A 223 -0.98 19.58 16.56
CA SER A 223 -0.50 20.80 17.20
C SER A 223 -0.59 22.03 16.28
N GLN A 224 -0.49 23.22 16.87
CA GLN A 224 -0.35 24.47 16.11
C GLN A 224 0.92 24.50 15.24
N GLN A 225 2.00 23.87 15.70
CA GLN A 225 3.27 23.79 14.95
C GLN A 225 3.10 22.93 13.70
N GLU A 226 2.40 21.80 13.83
CA GLU A 226 2.05 20.95 12.70
C GLU A 226 1.15 21.67 11.71
N ALA A 227 0.11 22.38 12.17
CA ALA A 227 -0.74 23.19 11.30
C ALA A 227 0.08 24.19 10.46
N ALA A 228 0.99 24.93 11.10
CA ALA A 228 1.88 25.87 10.41
C ALA A 228 2.80 25.19 9.39
N HIS A 229 3.29 23.98 9.69
CA HIS A 229 4.07 23.19 8.74
C HIS A 229 3.24 22.79 7.51
N LEU A 230 2.01 22.30 7.71
CA LEU A 230 1.13 21.92 6.60
C LEU A 230 0.73 23.11 5.73
N VAL A 231 0.54 24.29 6.32
CA VAL A 231 0.35 25.55 5.58
C VAL A 231 1.56 25.83 4.69
N ASN A 232 2.79 25.68 5.21
CA ASN A 232 4.01 25.92 4.43
C ASN A 232 4.20 24.89 3.31
N ILE A 233 3.97 23.59 3.58
CA ILE A 233 3.99 22.56 2.53
C ILE A 233 2.94 22.88 1.46
N THR A 234 1.73 23.25 1.89
CA THR A 234 0.63 23.61 0.98
C THR A 234 1.01 24.83 0.14
N ALA A 235 1.58 25.88 0.73
CA ALA A 235 1.98 27.09 0.02
C ALA A 235 3.08 26.82 -1.03
N SER A 236 4.10 26.02 -0.67
CA SER A 236 5.23 25.69 -1.54
C SER A 236 4.91 24.70 -2.66
N ALA A 237 3.83 23.93 -2.55
CA ALA A 237 3.43 22.97 -3.58
C ALA A 237 3.06 23.67 -4.90
N PRO A 238 3.50 23.15 -6.08
CA PRO A 238 3.24 23.71 -7.40
C PRO A 238 1.81 23.44 -7.90
N LYS A 239 0.83 23.85 -7.09
CA LYS A 239 -0.60 23.61 -7.30
C LYS A 239 -1.16 24.27 -8.57
N ASP A 240 -0.50 25.33 -9.03
CA ASP A 240 -0.93 26.08 -10.22
C ASP A 240 -0.59 25.38 -11.53
N GLU A 241 0.34 24.42 -11.51
CA GLU A 241 0.68 23.57 -12.66
C GLU A 241 -0.37 22.45 -12.89
N VAL A 242 -1.25 22.23 -11.92
CA VAL A 242 -2.27 21.18 -12.00
C VAL A 242 -3.51 21.70 -12.72
N HIS A 243 -3.77 21.12 -13.89
CA HIS A 243 -4.97 21.42 -14.69
C HIS A 243 -6.09 20.41 -14.42
N GLY A 244 -7.34 20.87 -14.52
CA GLY A 244 -8.53 20.03 -14.39
C GLY A 244 -9.58 20.59 -13.42
N SER A 245 -10.66 19.84 -13.24
CA SER A 245 -11.76 20.20 -12.34
C SER A 245 -11.54 19.60 -10.95
N TYR A 246 -11.28 20.46 -9.96
CA TYR A 246 -11.12 20.12 -8.56
C TYR A 246 -11.35 21.37 -7.69
N LEU A 247 -11.62 21.19 -6.40
CA LEU A 247 -11.80 22.29 -5.45
C LEU A 247 -10.43 22.88 -5.08
N ARG A 248 -10.27 24.18 -5.32
CA ARG A 248 -9.07 24.96 -4.93
C ARG A 248 -9.29 25.57 -3.54
N GLY A 249 -8.19 25.84 -2.84
CA GLY A 249 -8.22 26.50 -1.53
C GLY A 249 -8.37 25.55 -0.33
N ALA A 250 -8.59 24.25 -0.57
CA ALA A 250 -8.68 23.24 0.47
C ALA A 250 -7.74 22.06 0.21
N VAL A 251 -7.32 21.39 1.29
CA VAL A 251 -6.62 20.10 1.24
C VAL A 251 -7.25 19.10 2.21
N HIS A 252 -7.41 17.84 1.80
CA HIS A 252 -8.00 16.80 2.65
C HIS A 252 -7.09 16.45 3.83
N LEU A 253 -7.72 16.21 4.98
CA LEU A 253 -7.09 15.81 6.24
C LEU A 253 -7.78 14.58 6.83
N GLY A 254 -7.07 13.87 7.71
CA GLY A 254 -7.47 12.59 8.28
C GLY A 254 -8.47 12.71 9.44
N PHE A 255 -9.59 13.38 9.26
CA PHE A 255 -10.66 13.40 10.27
C PHE A 255 -12.04 13.35 9.61
N ASN A 256 -13.03 12.86 10.34
CA ASN A 256 -14.39 12.75 9.86
C ASN A 256 -15.41 12.83 11.01
N TYR A 257 -16.65 13.15 10.71
CA TYR A 257 -17.71 13.24 11.70
C TYR A 257 -18.23 11.84 12.08
N ASP A 258 -18.11 11.49 13.37
CA ASP A 258 -18.62 10.24 13.95
C ASP A 258 -20.05 10.45 14.44
N LYS A 259 -21.03 9.98 13.65
CA LYS A 259 -22.46 10.10 13.98
C LYS A 259 -22.86 9.48 15.32
N ILE A 260 -22.16 8.43 15.74
CA ILE A 260 -22.49 7.72 16.98
C ILE A 260 -22.06 8.56 18.17
N LYS A 261 -20.89 9.21 18.07
CA LYS A 261 -20.36 10.09 19.09
C LYS A 261 -20.86 11.53 19.00
N GLN A 262 -21.45 11.90 17.86
CA GLN A 262 -21.85 13.26 17.52
C GLN A 262 -20.68 14.25 17.62
N ASP A 263 -19.50 13.83 17.16
CA ASP A 263 -18.29 14.63 17.23
C ASP A 263 -17.33 14.33 16.06
N TRP A 264 -16.44 15.27 15.79
CA TRP A 264 -15.36 15.13 14.82
C TRP A 264 -14.20 14.35 15.42
N ARG A 265 -13.81 13.28 14.74
CA ARG A 265 -12.76 12.38 15.22
C ARG A 265 -11.70 12.19 14.17
N THR A 266 -10.48 12.02 14.65
CA THR A 266 -9.36 11.66 13.82
C THR A 266 -9.55 10.25 13.23
N PHE A 267 -8.99 10.06 12.04
CA PHE A 267 -9.07 8.83 11.27
C PHE A 267 -7.65 8.38 10.94
N THR A 268 -7.12 7.45 11.71
CA THR A 268 -5.94 6.66 11.35
C THR A 268 -6.42 5.40 10.61
N GLY A 269 -5.85 5.15 9.42
CA GLY A 269 -6.16 3.93 8.64
C GLY A 269 -5.90 2.66 9.46
N MET A 270 -6.57 1.56 9.12
CA MET A 270 -6.68 0.33 9.92
C MET A 270 -5.37 -0.46 10.19
N PHE A 271 -4.19 0.02 9.79
CA PHE A 271 -3.01 -0.85 9.60
C PHE A 271 -1.84 -0.73 10.59
N PHE A 272 -1.86 0.17 11.58
CA PHE A 272 -0.86 0.14 12.66
C PHE A 272 -1.35 -0.71 13.85
N SER A 273 -1.72 -1.97 13.59
CA SER A 273 -1.83 -2.97 14.65
C SER A 273 -0.57 -3.84 14.63
N LYS A 274 0.49 -3.38 15.31
CA LYS A 274 1.56 -4.28 15.75
C LYS A 274 0.96 -5.23 16.80
N PRO A 275 1.06 -6.56 16.66
CA PRO A 275 0.93 -7.45 17.79
C PRO A 275 2.14 -7.27 18.75
N PRO A 276 1.96 -7.44 20.08
CA PRO A 276 0.80 -8.02 20.73
C PRO A 276 -0.36 -7.03 20.89
N LEU A 277 -1.57 -7.59 20.76
CA LEU A 277 -2.90 -7.00 20.97
C LEU A 277 -3.12 -6.44 22.40
N SER A 278 -2.22 -5.59 22.92
CA SER A 278 -2.41 -4.95 24.22
C SER A 278 -2.61 -3.43 24.15
N GLN A 279 -2.43 -2.79 22.99
CA GLN A 279 -2.83 -1.39 22.77
C GLN A 279 -3.12 -1.15 21.28
N LEU A 280 -4.27 -1.64 20.80
CA LEU A 280 -4.91 -1.03 19.63
C LEU A 280 -5.45 0.34 20.09
N THR A 281 -4.62 1.36 20.11
CA THR A 281 -5.10 2.73 20.15
C THR A 281 -5.64 3.04 18.77
N PHE A 282 -6.89 2.64 18.52
CA PHE A 282 -7.74 3.39 17.61
C PHE A 282 -7.84 4.79 18.22
N THR A 283 -6.86 5.67 17.98
CA THR A 283 -7.03 7.08 18.33
C THR A 283 -8.00 7.64 17.33
N ARG A 284 -9.28 7.38 17.60
CA ARG A 284 -10.38 8.23 17.21
C ARG A 284 -10.47 9.32 18.28
N ASP A 285 -9.39 10.03 18.50
CA ASP A 285 -9.42 11.14 19.43
C ASP A 285 -10.32 12.20 18.82
N THR A 286 -11.05 12.93 19.66
CA THR A 286 -11.69 14.16 19.20
C THR A 286 -10.61 15.10 18.67
N LEU A 287 -10.94 16.02 17.77
CA LEU A 287 -9.97 17.01 17.28
C LEU A 287 -9.29 17.79 18.41
N LYS A 288 -10.04 18.04 19.50
CA LYS A 288 -9.52 18.71 20.69
C LYS A 288 -8.49 17.86 21.44
N GLU A 289 -8.74 16.56 21.57
CA GLU A 289 -7.81 15.61 22.20
C GLU A 289 -6.56 15.39 21.35
N ALA A 290 -6.70 15.40 20.02
CA ALA A 290 -5.58 15.34 19.10
C ALA A 290 -4.64 16.55 19.22
N GLY A 291 -5.16 17.71 19.63
CA GLY A 291 -4.38 18.92 19.92
C GLY A 291 -4.57 20.08 18.94
N TYR A 292 -5.51 19.96 17.98
CA TYR A 292 -5.84 21.03 17.04
C TYR A 292 -7.31 20.99 16.60
N ALA A 293 -8.04 22.08 16.87
CA ALA A 293 -9.46 22.22 16.54
C ALA A 293 -9.81 23.66 16.10
N ALA A 294 -8.92 24.31 15.36
CA ALA A 294 -9.10 25.69 14.90
C ALA A 294 -9.90 25.73 13.58
N TRP A 295 -11.22 25.84 13.68
CA TRP A 295 -12.13 25.92 12.54
C TRP A 295 -12.07 27.27 11.82
N GLY A 296 -12.28 27.25 10.51
CA GLY A 296 -12.46 28.45 9.69
C GLY A 296 -13.72 29.23 10.09
N GLY A 297 -13.79 30.49 9.67
CA GLY A 297 -14.95 31.34 9.96
C GLY A 297 -16.24 30.74 9.39
N GLY A 298 -17.18 30.37 10.27
CA GLY A 298 -18.45 29.75 9.90
C GLY A 298 -18.43 28.23 9.82
N GLN A 299 -17.29 27.58 10.01
CA GLN A 299 -17.12 26.13 9.94
C GLN A 299 -17.33 25.44 11.31
N PRO A 300 -17.75 24.17 11.35
CA PRO A 300 -18.26 23.38 10.21
C PRO A 300 -19.68 23.83 9.78
N ASP A 301 -19.98 23.86 8.47
CA ASP A 301 -21.25 24.40 7.92
C ASP A 301 -22.04 23.45 7.01
N GLY A 302 -21.46 22.34 6.54
CA GLY A 302 -22.09 21.45 5.58
C GLY A 302 -22.98 20.34 6.17
N GLY A 303 -22.99 20.21 7.50
CA GLY A 303 -23.91 19.35 8.25
C GLY A 303 -23.86 17.88 7.82
N GLU A 304 -25.02 17.28 7.51
CA GLU A 304 -25.07 15.86 7.15
C GLU A 304 -24.47 15.53 5.77
N ASN A 305 -24.14 16.54 4.95
CA ASN A 305 -23.57 16.37 3.62
C ASN A 305 -22.03 16.45 3.62
N GLU A 306 -21.45 17.08 4.63
CA GLU A 306 -20.01 17.33 4.73
C GLU A 306 -19.47 16.74 6.03
N ARG A 307 -19.09 15.46 5.94
CA ARG A 307 -18.68 14.67 7.12
C ARG A 307 -17.21 14.30 7.10
N CYS A 308 -16.45 14.87 6.19
CA CYS A 308 -15.03 14.59 6.04
C CYS A 308 -14.22 15.86 6.24
N GLY A 309 -13.00 15.70 6.70
CA GLY A 309 -12.15 16.79 7.14
C GLY A 309 -11.22 17.32 6.07
N SER A 310 -11.05 18.62 6.06
CA SER A 310 -10.07 19.33 5.25
C SER A 310 -9.52 20.53 6.03
N MET A 311 -8.49 21.17 5.50
CA MET A 311 -8.11 22.52 5.91
C MET A 311 -8.09 23.46 4.71
N PHE A 312 -8.40 24.72 4.95
CA PHE A 312 -8.08 25.79 4.03
C PHE A 312 -6.56 25.99 3.94
N TYR A 313 -6.09 26.69 2.91
CA TYR A 313 -4.66 26.96 2.72
C TYR A 313 -4.04 27.82 3.83
N ASP A 314 -4.84 28.48 4.66
CA ASP A 314 -4.39 29.22 5.84
C ASP A 314 -4.24 28.35 7.10
N GLY A 315 -4.61 27.07 7.03
CA GLY A 315 -4.51 26.08 8.11
C GLY A 315 -5.75 25.98 8.99
N SER A 316 -6.80 26.77 8.73
CA SER A 316 -8.07 26.63 9.44
C SER A 316 -8.87 25.43 8.94
N LEU A 317 -9.54 24.71 9.84
CA LEU A 317 -10.28 23.48 9.52
C LEU A 317 -11.57 23.79 8.76
N ASN A 318 -11.94 22.87 7.88
CA ASN A 318 -13.12 22.93 7.03
C ASN A 318 -13.77 21.54 6.93
N ASP A 319 -15.09 21.46 7.00
CA ASP A 319 -15.82 20.24 6.64
C ASP A 319 -16.06 20.18 5.14
N ILE A 320 -16.03 18.96 4.60
CA ILE A 320 -16.21 18.73 3.17
C ILE A 320 -16.93 17.42 2.91
N GLY A 321 -17.66 17.36 1.79
CA GLY A 321 -18.26 16.12 1.32
C GLY A 321 -17.20 15.05 0.99
N CYS A 322 -17.39 13.85 1.52
CA CYS A 322 -16.40 12.75 1.43
C CYS A 322 -16.14 12.26 0.00
N ASP A 323 -17.14 12.41 -0.87
CA ASP A 323 -17.16 11.85 -2.22
C ASP A 323 -17.44 12.92 -3.30
N THR A 324 -17.73 14.16 -2.92
CA THR A 324 -18.21 15.22 -3.82
C THR A 324 -17.09 16.07 -4.39
N HIS A 325 -16.08 16.37 -3.57
CA HIS A 325 -15.00 17.27 -3.94
C HIS A 325 -13.68 16.54 -4.08
N ARG A 326 -13.01 16.78 -5.21
CA ARG A 326 -11.61 16.39 -5.40
C ARG A 326 -10.74 17.54 -4.89
N CYS A 327 -9.80 17.25 -3.99
CA CYS A 327 -8.87 18.22 -3.44
C CYS A 327 -7.46 17.61 -3.46
N PHE A 328 -6.43 18.46 -3.37
CA PHE A 328 -5.12 17.98 -2.95
C PHE A 328 -5.21 17.41 -1.53
N PHE A 329 -4.23 16.62 -1.14
CA PHE A 329 -4.20 15.99 0.17
C PHE A 329 -2.77 15.80 0.63
N ILE A 330 -2.60 15.64 1.94
CA ILE A 330 -1.30 15.42 2.55
C ILE A 330 -1.37 14.09 3.28
N CYS A 331 -0.39 13.23 3.00
CA CYS A 331 -0.19 12.02 3.78
C CYS A 331 0.91 12.27 4.81
N GLU A 332 0.73 11.71 5.99
CA GLU A 332 1.77 11.63 7.01
C GLU A 332 2.07 10.18 7.39
N LYS A 333 3.29 9.95 7.85
CA LYS A 333 3.68 8.69 8.46
C LYS A 333 4.71 8.92 9.56
N GLU A 334 4.74 8.00 10.50
CA GLU A 334 5.78 7.94 11.52
C GLU A 334 7.11 7.53 10.89
N ASN A 335 8.20 8.09 11.41
CA ASN A 335 9.55 7.65 11.07
C ASN A 335 9.96 6.49 11.99
N GLU A 336 9.19 5.40 11.96
CA GLU A 336 9.59 4.18 12.66
C GLU A 336 10.75 3.53 11.89
N THR A 337 11.88 3.31 12.55
CA THR A 337 12.89 2.34 12.08
C THR A 337 12.21 0.98 11.91
N PRO A 338 12.53 0.18 10.88
CA PRO A 338 12.03 -1.19 10.83
C PRO A 338 12.55 -1.84 12.11
N SER A 339 11.65 -2.34 12.96
CA SER A 339 12.07 -3.15 14.09
C SER A 339 12.83 -4.33 13.51
N LEU A 340 14.16 -4.27 13.58
CA LEU A 340 14.99 -5.46 13.58
C LEU A 340 14.34 -6.37 14.61
N VAL A 341 13.94 -7.56 14.18
CA VAL A 341 13.43 -8.59 15.09
C VAL A 341 14.47 -8.69 16.21
N ASP A 342 14.09 -8.26 17.41
CA ASP A 342 14.91 -8.31 18.61
C ASP A 342 15.33 -9.79 18.75
N ASP A 343 16.63 -10.08 18.66
CA ASP A 343 17.25 -11.37 19.02
C ASP A 343 17.12 -11.55 20.55
N LYS A 344 15.88 -11.64 21.05
CA LYS A 344 15.55 -12.00 22.43
C LYS A 344 14.93 -13.37 22.47
N ILE A 345 15.67 -14.36 22.00
CA ILE A 345 15.55 -15.74 22.47
C ILE A 345 16.96 -16.24 22.70
N ASN A 346 17.52 -15.90 23.87
CA ASN A 346 18.54 -16.68 24.58
C ASN A 346 18.75 -16.04 25.96
N GLU A 347 17.86 -16.36 26.90
CA GLU A 347 18.14 -16.42 28.34
C GLU A 347 16.87 -16.94 29.05
N VAL A 348 16.77 -18.27 29.21
CA VAL A 348 16.47 -19.01 30.46
C VAL A 348 16.96 -20.44 30.29
#